data_AF-A0A0C2NVM6-F1
#
_entry.id   AF-A0A0C2NVM6-F1
#
_cell.length_a   1.000
_cell.length_b   1.000
_cell.length_c   1.000
_cell.angle_alpha   90.00
_cell.angle_beta   90.00
_cell.angle_gamma   90.00
#
_symmetry.space_group_name_H-M   'P 1'
#
loop_
_entity.id
_entity.type
_entity.pdbx_description
1 polymer ?
#
loop_
_entity_poly.entity_id
_entity_poly.type
_entity_poly.pdbx_seq_one_letter_code
_entity_poly.pdbx_strand_id
1 'polypeptide(L)'
;MNREPIKLLKDMIKLDLRGGLLVSLIISILFSFKDASIYFIGIIVSLISFMINVYIIISFLGYNNRNKYITMSVPLKIGIVILASLPFIKNVEYISFYMCGFISHYVFLTFNSIKSEKGSV
;
A
#
# COMPACT_ATOMS: atom_id res chain seq x y z
N MET A 1 -2.07 23.09 10.95
CA MET A 1 -1.87 21.75 10.36
C MET A 1 -0.94 21.90 9.17
N ASN A 2 0.29 21.39 9.25
CA ASN A 2 1.28 21.57 8.19
C ASN A 2 0.78 20.89 6.90
N ARG A 3 0.64 21.65 5.79
CA ARG A 3 -0.05 21.19 4.57
C ARG A 3 0.82 20.33 3.65
N GLU A 4 2.13 20.40 3.85
CA GLU A 4 3.14 19.70 3.06
C GLU A 4 3.06 18.17 3.13
N PRO A 5 2.99 17.51 4.31
CA PRO A 5 2.90 16.05 4.39
C PRO A 5 1.62 15.50 3.76
N ILE A 6 0.51 16.24 3.84
CA ILE A 6 -0.77 15.84 3.25
C ILE A 6 -0.72 15.92 1.72
N LYS A 7 0.01 16.90 1.17
CA LYS A 7 0.18 17.06 -0.28
C LYS A 7 1.03 15.94 -0.86
N LEU A 8 2.17 15.62 -0.23
CA LEU A 8 3.03 14.50 -0.59
C LEU A 8 2.28 13.16 -0.53
N LEU A 9 1.45 12.96 0.50
CA LEU A 9 0.62 11.77 0.63
C LEU A 9 -0.36 11.63 -0.55
N LYS A 10 -1.03 12.71 -0.94
CA LYS A 10 -1.96 12.72 -2.08
C LYS A 10 -1.26 12.39 -3.39
N ASP A 11 -0.07 12.92 -3.61
CA ASP A 11 0.68 12.70 -4.84
C ASP A 11 1.22 11.25 -4.90
N MET A 12 1.65 10.69 -3.76
CA MET A 12 1.98 9.27 -3.64
C MET A 12 0.79 8.37 -3.93
N ILE A 13 -0.37 8.63 -3.31
CA ILE A 13 -1.61 7.85 -3.55
C ILE A 13 -1.99 7.89 -5.03
N LYS A 14 -1.90 9.05 -5.69
CA LYS A 14 -2.20 9.18 -7.12
C LYS A 14 -1.24 8.38 -7.99
N LEU A 15 0.06 8.43 -7.70
CA LEU A 15 1.06 7.68 -8.44
C LEU A 15 0.85 6.18 -8.28
N ASP A 16 0.56 5.74 -7.06
CA ASP A 16 0.40 4.34 -6.73
C ASP A 16 -0.89 3.75 -7.34
N LEU A 17 -2.00 4.50 -7.30
CA LEU A 17 -3.22 4.13 -8.04
C LEU A 17 -3.00 4.10 -9.55
N ARG A 18 -2.32 5.09 -10.13
CA ARG A 18 -2.08 5.13 -11.58
C ARG A 18 -1.12 4.04 -12.03
N GLY A 19 -0.02 3.83 -11.31
CA GLY A 19 0.95 2.78 -11.58
C GLY A 19 0.36 1.40 -11.39
N GLY A 20 -0.36 1.20 -10.28
CA GLY A 20 -1.08 -0.02 -9.99
C GLY A 20 -2.15 -0.35 -11.05
N LEU A 21 -2.90 0.64 -11.53
CA LEU A 21 -3.88 0.46 -12.60
C LEU A 21 -3.21 0.10 -13.93
N LEU A 22 -2.09 0.74 -14.29
CA LEU A 22 -1.33 0.38 -15.50
C LEU A 22 -0.83 -1.07 -15.45
N VAL A 23 -0.27 -1.50 -14.32
CA VAL A 23 0.21 -2.88 -14.15
C VAL A 23 -0.96 -3.86 -14.16
N SER A 24 -2.07 -3.53 -13.50
CA SER A 24 -3.30 -4.32 -13.56
C SER A 24 -3.81 -4.50 -14.99
N LEU A 25 -3.71 -3.45 -15.82
CA LEU A 25 -4.14 -3.49 -17.22
C LEU A 25 -3.26 -4.45 -18.04
N ILE A 26 -1.95 -4.41 -17.81
CA ILE A 26 -0.98 -5.33 -18.44
C ILE A 26 -1.28 -6.78 -18.03
N ILE A 27 -1.54 -7.04 -16.75
CA ILE A 27 -1.92 -8.37 -16.25
C ILE A 27 -3.23 -8.85 -16.90
N SER A 28 -4.20 -7.95 -17.08
CA SER A 28 -5.48 -8.30 -17.72
C SER A 28 -5.31 -8.73 -19.18
N ILE A 29 -4.29 -8.23 -19.87
CA ILE A 29 -3.99 -8.60 -21.26
C ILE A 29 -3.23 -9.93 -21.32
N LEU A 30 -2.35 -10.19 -20.34
CA LEU A 30 -1.48 -11.37 -20.32
C LEU A 30 -2.12 -12.64 -19.72
N PHE A 31 -3.01 -12.49 -18.74
CA PHE A 31 -3.58 -13.61 -17.99
C PHE A 31 -5.10 -13.63 -18.10
N SER A 32 -5.79 -12.88 -17.24
CA SER A 32 -7.25 -12.78 -17.24
C SER A 32 -7.71 -11.56 -16.44
N PHE A 33 -8.92 -11.09 -16.74
CA PHE A 33 -9.53 -9.97 -16.01
C PHE A 33 -9.73 -10.26 -14.51
N LYS A 34 -9.95 -11.54 -14.16
CA LYS A 34 -10.05 -11.98 -12.75
C LYS A 34 -8.74 -11.76 -12.01
N ASP A 35 -7.61 -12.17 -12.59
CA ASP A 35 -6.28 -12.04 -11.98
C ASP A 35 -5.88 -10.57 -11.82
N ALA A 36 -6.17 -9.75 -12.83
CA ALA A 36 -6.00 -8.31 -12.78
C ALA A 36 -6.80 -7.67 -11.65
N SER A 37 -8.06 -8.08 -11.47
CA SER A 37 -8.92 -7.57 -10.40
C SER A 37 -8.37 -7.93 -9.02
N ILE A 38 -7.86 -9.15 -8.85
CA ILE A 38 -7.27 -9.63 -7.59
C ILE A 38 -5.97 -8.89 -7.26
N TYR A 39 -5.13 -8.67 -8.27
CA TYR A 39 -3.94 -7.83 -8.15
C TYR A 39 -4.31 -6.40 -7.72
N PHE A 40 -5.34 -5.82 -8.33
CA PHE A 40 -5.81 -4.47 -8.00
C PHE A 40 -6.37 -4.38 -6.57
N ILE A 41 -7.09 -5.42 -6.11
CA ILE A 41 -7.52 -5.53 -4.70
C ILE A 41 -6.31 -5.54 -3.75
N GLY A 42 -5.23 -6.23 -4.12
CA GLY A 42 -3.97 -6.22 -3.37
C GLY A 42 -3.42 -4.79 -3.16
N ILE A 43 -3.41 -3.98 -4.22
CA ILE A 43 -2.98 -2.57 -4.16
C ILE A 43 -3.92 -1.72 -3.30
N ILE A 44 -5.23 -1.93 -3.39
CA ILE A 44 -6.18 -1.17 -2.56
C ILE A 44 -5.95 -1.49 -1.07
N VAL A 45 -5.78 -2.77 -0.73
CA VAL A 45 -5.57 -3.20 0.66
C VAL A 45 -4.25 -2.67 1.22
N SER A 46 -3.17 -2.67 0.43
CA SER A 46 -1.91 -2.07 0.84
C SER A 46 -2.03 -0.56 1.06
N LEU A 47 -2.76 0.13 0.18
CA LEU A 47 -2.96 1.57 0.26
C LEU A 47 -3.80 1.96 1.49
N ILE A 48 -4.85 1.20 1.81
CA ILE A 48 -5.61 1.37 3.07
C ILE A 48 -4.70 1.15 4.28
N SER A 49 -3.90 0.08 4.27
CA SER A 49 -2.96 -0.24 5.35
C SER A 49 -1.94 0.88 5.56
N PHE A 50 -1.48 1.49 4.47
CA PHE A 50 -0.56 2.63 4.50
C PHE A 50 -1.24 3.91 5.02
N MET A 51 -2.47 4.21 4.59
CA MET A 51 -3.22 5.37 5.10
C MET A 51 -3.48 5.28 6.60
N ILE A 52 -3.88 4.10 7.10
CA ILE A 52 -4.06 3.85 8.55
C ILE A 52 -2.73 4.10 9.28
N ASN A 53 -1.61 3.61 8.73
CA ASN A 53 -0.29 3.81 9.32
C ASN A 53 0.09 5.29 9.39
N VAL A 54 -0.08 6.03 8.30
CA VAL A 54 0.22 7.47 8.26
C VAL A 54 -0.67 8.24 9.24
N TYR A 55 -1.96 7.88 9.32
CA TYR A 55 -2.87 8.51 10.27
C TYR A 55 -2.44 8.27 11.73
N ILE A 56 -2.03 7.05 12.06
CA ILE A 56 -1.48 6.73 13.39
C ILE A 56 -0.20 7.53 13.63
N ILE A 57 0.74 7.55 12.68
CA ILE A 57 2.00 8.27 12.83
C ILE A 57 1.77 9.77 13.06
N ILE A 58 0.91 10.41 12.26
CA ILE A 58 0.61 11.85 12.39
C ILE A 58 -0.11 12.14 13.71
N SER A 59 -1.10 11.31 14.09
CA SER A 59 -1.87 11.50 15.32
C SER A 59 -1.03 11.34 16.58
N PHE A 60 0.01 10.50 16.54
CA PHE A 60 0.89 10.21 17.68
C PHE A 60 2.27 10.88 17.59
N LEU A 61 2.53 11.71 16.58
CA LEU A 61 3.83 12.35 16.33
C LEU A 61 4.31 13.23 17.50
N GLY A 62 3.39 13.72 18.35
CA GLY A 62 3.68 14.57 19.51
C GLY A 62 3.70 13.86 20.87
N TYR A 63 3.43 12.55 20.97
CA TYR A 63 3.33 11.85 22.26
C TYR A 63 4.65 11.17 22.63
N ASN A 64 5.08 11.23 23.90
CA ASN A 64 6.39 10.71 24.35
C ASN A 64 6.56 9.17 24.17
N ASN A 65 5.45 8.43 23.95
CA ASN A 65 5.41 6.97 23.79
C ASN A 65 5.34 6.47 22.33
N ARG A 66 6.01 7.16 21.39
CA ARG A 66 6.00 6.83 19.94
C ARG A 66 6.23 5.36 19.64
N ASN A 67 7.17 4.72 20.35
CA ASN A 67 7.59 3.35 20.07
C ASN A 67 6.45 2.33 20.28
N LYS A 68 5.62 2.51 21.31
CA LYS A 68 4.55 1.56 21.66
C LYS A 68 3.41 1.55 20.62
N TYR A 69 3.03 2.71 20.10
CA TYR A 69 1.97 2.83 19.09
C TYR A 69 2.42 2.37 17.70
N ILE A 70 3.68 2.61 17.36
CA ILE A 70 4.27 2.10 16.11
C ILE A 70 4.31 0.56 16.15
N THR A 71 4.75 -0.05 17.26
CA THR A 71 4.73 -1.51 17.42
C THR A 71 3.31 -2.09 17.38
N MET A 72 2.32 -1.41 17.95
CA MET A 72 0.91 -1.86 17.94
C MET A 72 0.26 -1.80 16.55
N SER A 73 0.78 -0.97 15.64
CA SER A 73 0.29 -0.89 14.26
C SER A 73 0.65 -2.10 13.40
N VAL A 74 1.72 -2.83 13.75
CA VAL A 74 2.24 -3.99 13.00
C VAL A 74 1.25 -5.16 12.95
N PRO A 75 0.69 -5.65 14.08
CA PRO A 75 -0.29 -6.74 14.03
C PRO A 75 -1.59 -6.35 13.31
N LEU A 76 -2.01 -5.08 13.37
CA LEU A 76 -3.16 -4.60 12.62
C LEU A 76 -2.94 -4.69 11.11
N LYS A 77 -1.74 -4.36 10.62
CA LYS A 77 -1.39 -4.48 9.19
C LYS A 77 -1.44 -5.93 8.74
N ILE A 78 -0.81 -6.83 9.51
CA ILE A 78 -0.77 -8.25 9.20
C ILE A 78 -2.18 -8.85 9.21
N GLY A 79 -3.01 -8.47 10.19
CA GLY A 79 -4.40 -8.91 10.27
C GLY A 79 -5.24 -8.50 9.06
N ILE A 80 -5.13 -7.24 8.60
CA ILE A 80 -5.87 -6.74 7.42
C ILE A 80 -5.47 -7.51 6.16
N VAL A 81 -4.18 -7.75 5.95
CA VAL A 81 -3.67 -8.49 4.78
C VAL A 81 -4.14 -9.94 4.80
N ILE A 82 -4.05 -10.61 5.94
CA ILE A 82 -4.49 -12.00 6.08
C ILE A 82 -6.00 -12.10 5.85
N LEU A 83 -6.81 -11.24 6.49
CA LEU A 83 -8.27 -11.23 6.32
C LEU A 83 -8.68 -10.97 4.86
N ALA A 84 -8.01 -10.04 4.18
CA ALA A 84 -8.26 -9.75 2.78
C ALA A 84 -7.85 -10.90 1.83
N SER A 85 -6.89 -11.73 2.24
CA SER A 85 -6.43 -12.90 1.47
C SER A 85 -7.29 -14.16 1.66
N LEU A 86 -8.04 -14.26 2.77
CA LEU A 86 -8.93 -15.40 3.08
C LEU A 86 -9.87 -15.81 1.92
N PRO A 87 -10.58 -14.88 1.23
CA PRO A 87 -11.47 -15.28 0.13
C PRO A 87 -10.73 -15.93 -1.06
N PHE A 88 -9.41 -15.75 -1.16
CA PHE A 88 -8.59 -16.26 -2.26
C PHE A 88 -7.76 -17.50 -1.87
N ILE A 89 -7.85 -17.97 -0.62
CA ILE A 89 -6.94 -18.98 -0.07
C ILE A 89 -7.01 -20.34 -0.79
N LYS A 90 -8.13 -20.62 -1.48
CA LYS A 90 -8.34 -21.87 -2.21
C LYS A 90 -7.51 -21.98 -3.49
N ASN A 91 -7.07 -20.85 -4.07
CA ASN A 91 -6.34 -20.83 -5.33
C ASN A 91 -5.00 -20.10 -5.15
N VAL A 92 -3.90 -20.87 -5.20
CA VAL A 92 -2.53 -20.36 -4.98
C VAL A 92 -2.14 -19.28 -6.01
N GLU A 93 -2.64 -19.40 -7.24
CA GLU A 93 -2.43 -18.41 -8.30
C GLU A 93 -3.00 -17.03 -7.91
N TYR A 94 -4.22 -17.00 -7.37
CA TYR A 94 -4.87 -15.77 -6.91
C TYR A 94 -4.16 -15.14 -5.72
N ILE A 95 -3.67 -15.97 -4.78
CA ILE A 95 -2.84 -15.49 -3.68
C ILE A 95 -1.55 -14.85 -4.21
N SER A 96 -0.95 -15.45 -5.24
CA SER A 96 0.30 -14.94 -5.84
C SER A 96 0.08 -13.58 -6.50
N PHE A 97 -1.01 -13.39 -7.27
CA PHE A 97 -1.36 -12.08 -7.84
C PHE A 97 -1.67 -11.04 -6.76
N TYR A 98 -2.41 -11.42 -5.72
CA TYR A 98 -2.68 -10.56 -4.58
C TYR A 98 -1.38 -10.11 -3.89
N MET A 99 -0.47 -11.04 -3.61
CA MET A 99 0.83 -10.76 -3.00
C MET A 99 1.70 -9.87 -3.89
N CYS A 100 1.72 -10.10 -5.20
CA CYS A 100 2.42 -9.23 -6.15
C CYS A 100 1.88 -7.79 -6.10
N GLY A 101 0.56 -7.61 -6.01
CA GLY A 101 -0.07 -6.29 -5.86
C GLY A 101 0.28 -5.63 -4.53
N PHE A 102 0.35 -6.41 -3.46
CA PHE A 102 0.75 -5.90 -2.15
C PHE A 102 2.23 -5.49 -2.11
N ILE A 103 3.13 -6.29 -2.69
CA ILE A 103 4.56 -6.02 -2.74
C ILE A 103 4.86 -4.81 -3.64
N SER A 104 4.18 -4.70 -4.79
CA SER A 104 4.41 -3.60 -5.73
C SER A 104 4.16 -2.23 -5.09
N HIS A 105 3.14 -2.12 -4.24
CA HIS A 105 2.91 -0.91 -3.43
C HIS A 105 4.13 -0.49 -2.61
N TYR A 106 4.78 -1.42 -1.92
CA TYR A 106 5.98 -1.12 -1.13
C TYR A 106 7.16 -0.71 -2.02
N VAL A 107 7.32 -1.33 -3.20
CA VAL A 107 8.35 -0.95 -4.17
C VAL A 107 8.12 0.48 -4.69
N PHE A 108 6.87 0.83 -5.06
CA PHE A 108 6.50 2.19 -5.47
C PHE A 108 6.72 3.20 -4.34
N LEU A 109 6.38 2.83 -3.10
CA LEU A 109 6.60 3.66 -1.92
C LEU A 109 8.08 3.97 -1.73
N THR A 110 8.94 2.95 -1.69
CA THR A 110 10.39 3.11 -1.51
C THR A 110 11.01 3.94 -2.64
N PHE A 111 10.62 3.68 -3.89
CA PHE A 111 11.12 4.44 -5.04
C PHE A 111 10.73 5.92 -4.97
N ASN A 112 9.48 6.22 -4.60
CA ASN A 112 9.02 7.59 -4.43
C ASN A 112 9.68 8.30 -3.25
N SER A 113 9.91 7.61 -2.13
CA SER A 113 10.65 8.17 -0.99
C SER A 113 12.07 8.57 -1.39
N ILE A 114 12.80 7.70 -2.10
CA ILE A 114 14.16 8.01 -2.59
C ILE A 114 14.13 9.18 -3.57
N LYS A 115 13.14 9.23 -4.47
CA LYS A 115 12.98 10.35 -5.42
C LYS A 115 12.68 11.67 -4.71
N SER A 116 11.87 11.63 -3.64
CA SER A 116 11.52 12.82 -2.86
C SER A 116 12.71 13.37 -2.07
N GLU A 117 13.63 12.53 -1.57
CA GLU A 117 14.87 12.99 -0.94
C GLU A 117 15.81 13.70 -1.94
N LYS A 118 15.89 13.19 -3.17
CA LYS A 118 16.73 13.79 -4.22
C LYS A 118 16.18 15.10 -4.81
N GLY A 119 14.91 15.45 -4.54
CA GLY A 119 14.29 16.70 -4.97
C GLY A 119 14.43 17.86 -3.97
N SER A 120 15.06 17.63 -2.83
CA SER A 120 15.39 18.64 -1.81
C SER A 120 16.79 19.24 -2.04
N VAL A 121 17.07 19.68 -3.27
CA VAL A 121 18.27 20.47 -3.62
C VAL A 121 17.83 21.75 -4.32
#